data_AF-A0A7J4KYC5-F1
#
_entry.id   AF-A0A7J4KYC5-F1
#
_cell.length_a   1.000
_cell.length_b   1.000
_cell.length_c   1.000
_cell.angle_alpha   90.00
_cell.angle_beta   90.00
_cell.angle_gamma   90.00
#
_symmetry.space_group_name_H-M   'P 1'
#
loop_
_entity.id
_entity.type
_entity.pdbx_description
1 polymer ?
#
loop_
_entity_poly.entity_id
_entity_poly.type
_entity_poly.pdbx_seq_one_letter_code
_entity_poly.pdbx_strand_id
1 'polypeptide(L)'
;MKNTARGITLFSMLIIAALILTVFSLAQSSSPSSNPSPNEDMNVIIKLKDGRTSTSVYSLQGFQFKREINWKDQRYIVGKVSASQYSTLTSLPEVEHVYEDYILPLSLNQTVPLIGASQLHQLGTRGQGKSICIIDTGIDYAHPDLDGGKVVNGYDFVSGDADPFEAYGAIGSHGNWISIIAAGDGSINTGVAPDA
;
A
#
# COMPACT_ATOMS: atom_id res chain seq x y z
N MET A 1 37.62 -15.31 -52.92
CA MET A 1 36.85 -14.17 -52.37
C MET A 1 36.76 -14.36 -50.87
N LYS A 2 37.17 -13.35 -50.09
CA LYS A 2 37.51 -13.43 -48.67
C LYS A 2 36.25 -13.31 -47.79
N ASN A 3 36.15 -14.17 -46.77
CA ASN A 3 35.12 -14.14 -45.73
C ASN A 3 35.44 -13.02 -44.71
N THR A 4 34.58 -12.01 -44.64
CA THR A 4 34.59 -10.96 -43.60
C THR A 4 33.17 -10.74 -43.12
N ALA A 5 32.78 -11.36 -42.00
CA ALA A 5 31.64 -10.98 -41.17
C ALA A 5 31.58 -11.84 -39.89
N ARG A 6 32.58 -11.75 -39.02
CA ARG A 6 32.51 -12.25 -37.64
C ARG A 6 33.27 -11.27 -36.74
N GLY A 7 32.62 -10.20 -36.31
CA GLY A 7 33.31 -9.20 -35.48
C GLY A 7 32.48 -8.10 -34.82
N ILE A 8 31.14 -8.11 -34.93
CA ILE A 8 30.31 -6.99 -34.43
C ILE A 8 29.40 -7.38 -33.25
N THR A 9 29.21 -8.67 -32.96
CA THR A 9 28.19 -9.11 -31.98
C THR A 9 28.63 -9.16 -30.52
N LEU A 10 29.93 -9.03 -30.20
CA LEU A 10 30.43 -9.08 -28.82
C LEU A 10 30.66 -7.70 -28.19
N PHE A 11 30.87 -6.65 -29.00
CA PHE A 11 31.17 -5.30 -28.48
C PHE A 11 29.89 -4.52 -28.10
N SER A 12 28.74 -4.86 -28.69
CA SER A 12 27.44 -4.25 -28.36
C SER A 12 26.79 -4.81 -27.10
N MET A 13 27.06 -6.07 -26.73
CA MET A 13 26.53 -6.66 -25.48
C MET A 13 27.24 -6.14 -24.22
N LEU A 14 28.52 -5.74 -24.32
CA LEU A 14 29.27 -5.20 -23.17
C LEU A 14 28.84 -3.77 -22.80
N ILE A 15 28.44 -2.96 -23.78
CA ILE A 15 27.98 -1.58 -23.55
C ILE A 15 26.56 -1.58 -22.95
N ILE A 16 25.69 -2.50 -23.36
CA ILE A 16 24.35 -2.64 -22.79
C ILE A 16 24.40 -3.19 -21.35
N ALA A 17 25.30 -4.13 -21.05
CA ALA A 17 25.49 -4.63 -19.68
C ALA A 17 26.06 -3.57 -18.73
N ALA A 18 26.98 -2.70 -19.20
CA ALA A 18 27.51 -1.60 -18.40
C ALA A 18 26.48 -0.48 -18.18
N LEU A 19 25.59 -0.24 -19.15
CA LEU A 19 24.48 0.72 -19.00
C LEU A 19 23.44 0.20 -18.01
N ILE A 20 23.11 -1.10 -18.04
CA ILE A 20 22.17 -1.72 -17.09
C ILE A 20 22.74 -1.76 -15.67
N LEU A 21 24.05 -1.94 -15.49
CA LEU A 21 24.68 -1.88 -14.16
C LEU A 21 24.73 -0.46 -13.57
N THR A 22 24.88 0.59 -14.39
CA THR A 22 24.89 1.97 -13.87
C THR A 22 23.49 2.48 -13.52
N VAL A 23 22.43 2.06 -14.23
CA VAL A 23 21.05 2.42 -13.83
C VAL A 23 20.64 1.67 -12.54
N PHE A 24 21.15 0.46 -12.30
CA PHE A 24 20.86 -0.29 -11.07
C PHE A 24 21.52 0.32 -9.82
N SER A 25 22.67 1.00 -9.97
CA SER A 25 23.30 1.75 -8.87
C SER A 25 22.63 3.10 -8.56
N LEU A 26 21.87 3.70 -9.49
CA LEU A 26 21.10 4.92 -9.20
C LEU A 26 19.73 4.66 -8.57
N ALA A 27 19.22 3.42 -8.62
CA ALA A 27 17.95 3.06 -8.00
C ALA A 27 18.06 2.69 -6.50
N GLN A 28 19.26 2.62 -5.93
CA GLN A 28 19.48 2.43 -4.49
C GLN A 28 19.82 3.77 -3.82
N SER A 29 18.91 4.75 -3.83
CA SER A 29 19.05 5.89 -2.92
C SER A 29 17.71 6.58 -2.65
N SER A 30 16.88 5.92 -1.85
CA SER A 30 16.01 6.57 -0.85
C SER A 30 15.15 5.51 -0.18
N SER A 31 15.77 4.70 0.67
CA SER A 31 15.00 4.23 1.82
C SER A 31 14.52 5.50 2.54
N PRO A 32 13.21 5.68 2.80
CA PRO A 32 12.74 6.81 3.59
C PRO A 32 13.54 6.80 4.89
N SER A 33 14.23 7.90 5.18
CA SER A 33 14.81 8.10 6.50
C SER A 33 13.68 7.89 7.51
N SER A 34 13.80 6.91 8.39
CA SER A 34 12.78 6.65 9.41
C SER A 34 12.65 7.82 10.40
N ASN A 35 13.60 8.75 10.38
CA ASN A 35 13.55 9.98 11.16
C ASN A 35 13.45 11.18 10.21
N PRO A 36 12.35 11.93 10.21
CA PRO A 36 12.26 13.18 9.47
C PRO A 36 13.28 14.18 9.98
N SER A 37 13.83 15.00 9.06
CA SER A 37 14.74 16.08 9.42
C SER A 37 14.04 17.08 10.37
N PRO A 38 14.76 17.78 11.26
CA PRO A 38 14.16 18.78 12.16
C PRO A 38 13.29 19.87 11.48
N ASN A 39 13.44 20.03 10.16
CA ASN A 39 12.75 21.02 9.35
C ASN A 39 11.69 20.40 8.41
N GLU A 40 11.40 19.11 8.52
CA GLU A 40 10.44 18.42 7.67
C GLU A 40 9.11 18.21 8.40
N ASP A 41 8.00 18.36 7.66
CA ASP A 41 6.66 18.15 8.18
C ASP A 41 6.41 16.64 8.37
N MET A 42 6.05 16.25 9.59
CA MET A 42 5.70 14.89 9.99
C MET A 42 4.19 14.70 9.96
N ASN A 43 3.72 13.60 9.36
CA ASN A 43 2.35 13.17 9.58
C ASN A 43 2.25 12.51 10.97
N VAL A 44 1.24 12.87 11.74
CA VAL A 44 1.03 12.36 13.09
C VAL A 44 -0.41 11.93 13.33
N ILE A 45 -0.57 10.89 14.16
CA ILE A 45 -1.84 10.47 14.75
C ILE A 45 -1.75 10.71 16.25
N ILE A 46 -2.59 11.60 16.77
CA ILE A 46 -2.59 12.05 18.16
C ILE A 46 -3.76 11.40 18.87
N LYS A 47 -3.48 10.50 19.82
CA LYS A 47 -4.50 9.92 20.70
C LYS A 47 -4.76 10.85 21.87
N LEU A 48 -6.02 11.20 22.09
CA LEU A 48 -6.44 12.01 23.23
C LEU A 48 -6.82 11.14 24.42
N LYS A 49 -6.60 11.66 25.63
CA LYS A 49 -7.12 11.06 26.88
C LYS A 49 -8.64 11.21 26.93
N ASP A 50 -9.30 10.24 27.55
CA ASP A 50 -10.76 10.20 27.68
C ASP A 50 -11.33 11.48 28.30
N GLY A 51 -12.42 11.98 27.71
CA GLY A 51 -13.13 13.17 28.19
C GLY A 51 -12.39 14.51 28.01
N ARG A 52 -11.21 14.54 27.36
CA ARG A 52 -10.46 15.78 27.12
C ARG A 52 -10.80 16.42 25.77
N THR A 53 -10.72 17.74 25.71
CA THR A 53 -10.85 18.53 24.47
C THR A 53 -9.50 18.67 23.78
N SER A 54 -9.51 18.91 22.48
CA SER A 54 -8.33 19.06 21.62
C SER A 54 -7.94 20.50 21.34
N THR A 55 -8.41 21.43 22.15
CA THR A 55 -8.25 22.88 21.92
C THR A 55 -6.79 23.29 21.76
N SER A 56 -5.87 22.76 22.58
CA SER A 56 -4.45 23.13 22.49
C SER A 56 -3.75 22.47 21.31
N VAL A 57 -4.19 21.29 20.88
CA VAL A 57 -3.72 20.65 19.63
C VAL A 57 -4.06 21.54 18.43
N TYR A 58 -5.31 22.01 18.32
CA TYR A 58 -5.73 22.88 17.22
C TYR A 58 -5.12 24.28 17.28
N SER A 59 -4.72 24.73 18.47
CA SER A 59 -4.09 26.05 18.66
C SER A 59 -2.58 26.03 18.44
N LEU A 60 -1.97 24.86 18.23
CA LEU A 60 -0.55 24.74 17.96
C LEU A 60 -0.22 25.38 16.62
N GLN A 61 0.54 26.48 16.64
CA GLN A 61 0.89 27.23 15.44
C GLN A 61 1.56 26.32 14.41
N GLY A 62 1.01 26.20 13.21
CA GLY A 62 1.55 25.35 12.13
C GLY A 62 1.04 23.92 12.11
N PHE A 63 0.21 23.51 13.08
CA PHE A 63 -0.52 22.25 12.99
C PHE A 63 -1.49 22.27 11.80
N GLN A 64 -1.36 21.30 10.91
CA GLN A 64 -2.26 21.14 9.76
C GLN A 64 -3.21 19.98 10.05
N PHE A 65 -4.46 20.29 10.40
CA PHE A 65 -5.49 19.29 10.62
C PHE A 65 -5.82 18.55 9.32
N LYS A 66 -5.91 17.22 9.39
CA LYS A 66 -6.39 16.36 8.29
C LYS A 66 -7.76 15.77 8.60
N ARG A 67 -7.90 15.07 9.73
CA ARG A 67 -9.14 14.42 10.13
C ARG A 67 -9.17 14.12 11.62
N GLU A 68 -10.38 14.01 12.16
CA GLU A 68 -10.63 13.46 13.49
C GLU A 68 -11.23 12.06 13.32
N ILE A 69 -10.75 11.09 14.09
CA ILE A 69 -11.23 9.72 14.08
C ILE A 69 -11.78 9.41 15.46
N ASN A 70 -13.07 9.08 15.50
CA ASN A 70 -13.70 8.53 16.69
C ASN A 70 -13.84 7.02 16.47
N TRP A 71 -13.13 6.23 17.28
CA TRP A 71 -13.16 4.78 17.21
C TRP A 71 -13.52 4.21 18.58
N LYS A 72 -14.73 3.67 18.70
CA LYS A 72 -15.34 3.33 20.00
C LYS A 72 -15.34 4.58 20.89
N ASP A 73 -14.80 4.47 22.10
CA ASP A 73 -14.69 5.58 23.06
C ASP A 73 -13.39 6.39 22.89
N GLN A 74 -12.55 6.05 21.91
CA GLN A 74 -11.24 6.67 21.70
C GLN A 74 -11.30 7.74 20.62
N ARG A 75 -10.58 8.84 20.86
CA ARG A 75 -10.52 9.99 19.96
C ARG A 75 -9.09 10.20 19.46
N TYR A 76 -8.96 10.31 18.14
CA TYR A 76 -7.69 10.55 17.47
C TYR A 76 -7.78 11.77 16.56
N ILE A 77 -6.69 12.52 16.50
CA ILE A 77 -6.53 13.65 15.59
C ILE A 77 -5.37 13.33 14.66
N VAL A 78 -5.62 13.37 13.36
CA VAL A 78 -4.62 13.19 12.33
C VAL A 78 -4.27 14.55 11.75
N GLY A 79 -2.98 14.82 11.59
CA GLY A 79 -2.51 16.06 11.01
C GLY A 79 -1.05 16.03 10.61
N LYS A 80 -0.51 17.21 10.29
CA LYS A 80 0.93 17.42 10.11
C LYS A 80 1.48 18.40 11.14
N VAL A 81 2.71 18.18 11.57
CA VAL A 81 3.49 19.05 12.46
C VAL A 81 4.94 19.13 12.01
N SER A 82 5.64 20.20 12.38
CA SER A 82 7.10 20.22 12.30
C SER A 82 7.71 19.27 13.34
N ALA A 83 8.95 18.83 13.12
CA ALA A 83 9.67 18.02 14.10
C ALA A 83 9.80 18.71 15.48
N SER A 84 9.93 20.04 15.51
CA SER A 84 9.97 20.81 16.76
C SER A 84 8.64 20.83 17.53
N GLN A 85 7.52 20.69 16.83
CA GLN A 85 6.18 20.64 17.42
C GLN A 85 5.82 19.25 17.94
N TYR A 86 6.42 18.19 17.39
CA TYR A 86 6.20 16.81 17.82
C TYR A 86 6.43 16.65 19.33
N SER A 87 7.54 17.18 19.86
CA SER A 87 7.85 17.14 21.30
C SER A 87 6.91 18.01 22.15
N THR A 88 6.33 19.05 21.56
CA THR A 88 5.30 19.87 22.23
C THR A 88 4.01 19.08 22.38
N LEU A 89 3.58 18.37 21.32
CA LEU A 89 2.38 17.54 21.36
C LEU A 89 2.44 16.47 22.45
N THR A 90 3.58 15.79 22.62
CA THR A 90 3.73 14.76 23.65
C THR A 90 3.69 15.32 25.08
N SER A 91 3.88 16.63 25.24
CA SER A 91 3.85 17.33 26.52
C SER A 91 2.46 17.91 26.86
N LEU A 92 1.50 17.87 25.92
CA LEU A 92 0.16 18.41 26.16
C LEU A 92 -0.64 17.53 27.14
N PRO A 93 -1.35 18.12 28.12
CA PRO A 93 -2.03 17.36 29.16
C PRO A 93 -3.21 16.52 28.63
N GLU A 94 -3.84 16.93 27.53
CA GLU A 94 -4.90 16.18 26.84
C GLU A 94 -4.40 15.04 25.95
N VAL A 95 -3.12 15.04 25.57
CA VAL A 95 -2.54 14.02 24.68
C VAL A 95 -2.14 12.81 25.51
N GLU A 96 -2.60 11.63 25.10
CA GLU A 96 -2.17 10.35 25.66
C GLU A 96 -0.94 9.83 24.93
N HIS A 97 -0.96 9.89 23.59
CA HIS A 97 0.13 9.40 22.76
C HIS A 97 0.17 10.13 21.41
N VAL A 98 1.38 10.27 20.84
CA VAL A 98 1.59 10.74 19.46
C VAL A 98 2.25 9.62 18.69
N TYR A 99 1.65 9.20 17.59
CA TYR A 99 2.20 8.21 16.66
C TYR A 99 2.64 8.91 15.39
N GLU A 100 3.77 8.47 14.84
CA GLU A 100 4.16 8.86 13.48
C GLU A 100 3.30 8.09 12.47
N ASP A 101 2.83 8.79 11.44
CA ASP A 101 1.97 8.25 10.39
C ASP A 101 2.81 8.05 9.12
N TYR A 102 3.44 6.88 9.03
CA TYR A 102 4.31 6.52 7.92
C TYR A 102 3.53 6.03 6.70
N ILE A 103 3.98 6.44 5.52
CA ILE A 103 3.57 5.81 4.26
C ILE A 103 4.40 4.53 4.09
N LEU A 104 3.74 3.37 4.10
CA LEU A 104 4.40 2.09 3.90
C LEU A 104 4.55 1.79 2.39
N PRO A 105 5.73 1.34 1.93
CA PRO A 105 5.91 0.93 0.54
C PRO A 105 5.23 -0.43 0.28
N LEU A 106 4.71 -0.60 -0.94
CA LEU A 106 4.08 -1.83 -1.41
C LEU A 106 5.14 -2.90 -1.75
N SER A 107 4.86 -4.18 -1.48
CA SER A 107 5.78 -5.30 -1.74
C SER A 107 5.02 -6.52 -2.27
N LEU A 108 5.42 -7.04 -3.43
CA LEU A 108 4.82 -8.22 -4.05
C LEU A 108 5.62 -9.50 -3.75
N ASN A 109 4.92 -10.60 -3.46
CA ASN A 109 5.42 -11.96 -3.65
C ASN A 109 4.31 -12.87 -4.20
N GLN A 110 4.63 -13.77 -5.15
CA GLN A 110 3.66 -14.61 -5.88
C GLN A 110 3.80 -16.08 -5.48
N THR A 111 2.81 -16.74 -4.85
CA THR A 111 2.98 -18.15 -4.42
C THR A 111 1.72 -19.04 -4.26
N VAL A 112 0.69 -18.98 -5.11
CA VAL A 112 -0.50 -19.87 -4.96
C VAL A 112 -0.18 -21.38 -5.01
N PRO A 113 0.63 -21.90 -5.96
CA PRO A 113 0.94 -23.34 -5.99
C PRO A 113 1.86 -23.81 -4.85
N LEU A 114 2.70 -22.92 -4.30
CA LEU A 114 3.70 -23.30 -3.30
C LEU A 114 3.10 -23.54 -1.91
N ILE A 115 1.90 -23.02 -1.65
CA ILE A 115 1.22 -23.15 -0.36
C ILE A 115 0.22 -24.32 -0.29
N GLY A 116 0.12 -25.12 -1.36
CA GLY A 116 -0.76 -26.29 -1.40
C GLY A 116 -2.25 -26.00 -1.65
N ALA A 117 -2.60 -24.81 -2.14
CA ALA A 117 -3.99 -24.43 -2.38
C ALA A 117 -4.68 -25.34 -3.42
N SER A 118 -3.94 -25.77 -4.45
CA SER A 118 -4.48 -26.64 -5.51
C SER A 118 -4.96 -27.99 -4.99
N GLN A 119 -4.32 -28.55 -3.97
CA GLN A 119 -4.73 -29.81 -3.33
C GLN A 119 -6.05 -29.64 -2.59
N LEU A 120 -6.25 -28.51 -1.90
CA LEU A 120 -7.51 -28.21 -1.22
C LEU A 120 -8.66 -27.97 -2.19
N HIS A 121 -8.38 -27.35 -3.34
CA HIS A 121 -9.38 -27.18 -4.41
C HIS A 121 -9.90 -28.52 -4.93
N GLN A 122 -9.02 -29.51 -5.10
CA GLN A 122 -9.41 -30.87 -5.51
C GLN A 122 -10.30 -31.57 -4.47
N LEU A 123 -10.20 -31.17 -3.20
CA LEU A 123 -11.06 -31.62 -2.11
C LEU A 123 -12.34 -30.78 -1.96
N GLY A 124 -12.60 -29.85 -2.88
CA GLY A 124 -13.78 -28.98 -2.88
C GLY A 124 -13.70 -27.78 -1.92
N THR A 125 -12.56 -27.58 -1.25
CA THR A 125 -12.37 -26.44 -0.34
C THR A 125 -11.83 -25.24 -1.10
N ARG A 126 -12.72 -24.31 -1.46
CA ARG A 126 -12.44 -23.22 -2.41
C ARG A 126 -12.89 -21.83 -1.94
N GLY A 127 -13.37 -21.71 -0.70
CA GLY A 127 -13.79 -20.43 -0.12
C GLY A 127 -15.29 -20.13 -0.14
N GLN A 128 -16.11 -21.06 -0.64
CA GLN A 128 -17.55 -20.86 -0.82
C GLN A 128 -18.25 -20.25 0.42
N GLY A 129 -18.96 -19.15 0.19
CA GLY A 129 -19.74 -18.46 1.22
C GLY A 129 -18.91 -17.70 2.25
N LYS A 130 -17.65 -17.38 1.94
CA LYS A 130 -16.75 -16.59 2.78
C LYS A 130 -16.34 -15.33 2.03
N SER A 131 -16.46 -14.18 2.67
CA SER A 131 -15.94 -12.92 2.13
C SER A 131 -14.51 -12.67 2.59
N ILE A 132 -13.70 -12.08 1.71
CA ILE A 132 -12.33 -11.65 2.00
C ILE A 132 -12.31 -10.11 1.97
N CYS A 133 -11.87 -9.47 3.04
CA CYS A 133 -11.68 -8.03 3.09
C CYS A 133 -10.21 -7.70 2.78
N ILE A 134 -9.99 -6.87 1.76
CA ILE A 134 -8.66 -6.45 1.31
C ILE A 134 -8.56 -4.94 1.55
N ILE A 135 -7.52 -4.54 2.29
CA ILE A 135 -7.18 -3.14 2.55
C ILE A 135 -5.89 -2.88 1.78
N ASP A 136 -6.02 -2.26 0.61
CA ASP A 136 -4.93 -2.08 -0.34
C ASP A 136 -5.19 -0.83 -1.20
N THR A 137 -4.50 -0.70 -2.33
CA THR A 137 -4.60 0.47 -3.23
C THR A 137 -5.95 0.62 -3.93
N GLY A 138 -6.70 -0.48 -4.06
CA GLY A 138 -8.01 -0.54 -4.71
C GLY A 138 -8.17 -1.84 -5.50
N ILE A 139 -9.20 -1.91 -6.34
CA ILE A 139 -9.51 -3.13 -7.11
C ILE A 139 -10.09 -2.80 -8.48
N ASP A 140 -9.62 -3.48 -9.52
CA ASP A 140 -10.28 -3.48 -10.82
C ASP A 140 -11.35 -4.58 -10.83
N TYR A 141 -12.54 -4.25 -10.34
CA TYR A 141 -13.67 -5.19 -10.32
C TYR A 141 -14.23 -5.52 -11.71
N ALA A 142 -13.72 -4.89 -12.78
CA ALA A 142 -14.03 -5.26 -14.17
C ALA A 142 -13.00 -6.26 -14.74
N HIS A 143 -11.97 -6.63 -13.98
CA HIS A 143 -11.01 -7.65 -14.39
C HIS A 143 -11.71 -9.02 -14.54
N PRO A 144 -11.43 -9.82 -15.59
CA PRO A 144 -12.14 -11.09 -15.83
C PRO A 144 -12.11 -12.09 -14.66
N ASP A 145 -11.03 -12.10 -13.86
CA ASP A 145 -10.92 -12.96 -12.67
C ASP A 145 -11.77 -12.48 -11.46
N LEU A 146 -12.28 -11.25 -11.50
CA LEU A 146 -12.95 -10.55 -10.38
C LEU A 146 -14.34 -9.99 -10.73
N ASP A 147 -14.73 -10.07 -12.00
CA ASP A 147 -16.06 -9.71 -12.49
C ASP A 147 -17.12 -10.74 -12.04
N GLY A 148 -18.39 -10.54 -12.42
CA GLY A 148 -19.48 -11.48 -12.13
C GLY A 148 -20.00 -11.40 -10.69
N GLY A 149 -19.71 -10.33 -9.97
CA GLY A 149 -20.24 -10.07 -8.62
C GLY A 149 -19.39 -10.58 -7.46
N LYS A 150 -18.10 -10.88 -7.69
CA LYS A 150 -17.15 -11.23 -6.61
C LYS A 150 -16.87 -10.08 -5.67
N VAL A 151 -16.74 -8.89 -6.23
CA VAL A 151 -16.58 -7.67 -5.46
C VAL A 151 -17.95 -7.22 -4.97
N VAL A 152 -18.33 -7.73 -3.79
CA VAL A 152 -19.67 -7.51 -3.21
C VAL A 152 -19.81 -6.16 -2.49
N ASN A 153 -18.71 -5.52 -2.13
CA ASN A 153 -18.68 -4.20 -1.48
C ASN A 153 -17.27 -3.58 -1.52
N GLY A 154 -17.16 -2.27 -1.32
CA GLY A 154 -15.88 -1.56 -1.20
C GLY A 154 -16.03 -0.11 -0.75
N TYR A 155 -14.91 0.51 -0.37
CA TYR A 155 -14.85 1.91 0.02
C TYR A 155 -13.43 2.44 -0.20
N ASP A 156 -13.29 3.59 -0.85
CA ASP A 156 -12.02 4.28 -1.01
C ASP A 156 -11.86 5.31 0.12
N PHE A 157 -10.93 5.04 1.05
CA PHE A 157 -10.61 5.96 2.15
C PHE A 157 -9.74 7.16 1.73
N VAL A 158 -9.12 7.13 0.55
CA VAL A 158 -8.33 8.23 0.00
C VAL A 158 -9.26 9.25 -0.67
N SER A 159 -10.19 8.80 -1.52
CA SER A 159 -11.17 9.69 -2.17
C SER A 159 -12.41 9.95 -1.31
N GLY A 160 -12.70 9.07 -0.35
CA GLY A 160 -13.80 9.22 0.60
C GLY A 160 -15.16 8.80 0.04
N ASP A 161 -15.20 7.87 -0.91
CA ASP A 161 -16.41 7.40 -1.56
C ASP A 161 -16.53 5.86 -1.54
N ALA A 162 -17.69 5.37 -2.00
CA ALA A 162 -18.01 3.95 -2.03
C ALA A 162 -17.53 3.24 -3.30
N ASP A 163 -16.70 3.89 -4.12
CA ASP A 163 -16.15 3.30 -5.33
C ASP A 163 -14.70 2.84 -5.07
N PRO A 164 -14.47 1.51 -4.88
CA PRO A 164 -13.13 0.99 -4.65
C PRO A 164 -12.32 0.86 -5.95
N PHE A 165 -12.84 1.35 -7.07
CA PHE A 165 -12.25 1.13 -8.39
C PHE A 165 -10.84 1.70 -8.49
N GLU A 166 -9.92 0.88 -8.99
CA GLU A 166 -8.58 1.30 -9.32
C GLU A 166 -8.22 0.88 -10.75
N ALA A 167 -7.97 1.86 -11.62
CA ALA A 167 -7.55 1.61 -12.99
C ALA A 167 -6.10 1.11 -13.05
N TYR A 168 -5.81 0.20 -13.99
CA TYR A 168 -4.45 -0.23 -14.30
C TYR A 168 -3.55 0.98 -14.65
N GLY A 169 -2.58 1.31 -13.79
CA GLY A 169 -1.69 2.43 -14.05
C GLY A 169 -0.93 2.99 -12.84
N ALA A 170 -0.49 4.25 -12.97
CA ALA A 170 0.70 4.86 -12.34
C ALA A 170 0.92 4.71 -10.83
N ILE A 171 -0.07 4.30 -10.02
CA ILE A 171 0.08 4.07 -8.57
C ILE A 171 -0.71 2.82 -8.11
N GLY A 172 -1.36 2.09 -9.04
CA GLY A 172 -2.47 1.21 -8.72
C GLY A 172 -2.55 -0.06 -9.53
N SER A 173 -2.20 -1.17 -8.87
CA SER A 173 -2.42 -2.54 -9.34
C SER A 173 -2.13 -3.55 -8.23
N HIS A 174 -1.52 -3.12 -7.13
CA HIS A 174 -1.18 -4.00 -6.01
C HIS A 174 -2.44 -4.63 -5.43
N GLY A 175 -3.44 -3.83 -5.05
CA GLY A 175 -4.70 -4.33 -4.53
C GLY A 175 -5.43 -5.25 -5.50
N ASN A 176 -5.39 -4.95 -6.80
CA ASN A 176 -5.91 -5.83 -7.83
C ASN A 176 -5.21 -7.20 -7.85
N TRP A 177 -3.88 -7.23 -7.84
CA TRP A 177 -3.11 -8.48 -7.80
C TRP A 177 -3.32 -9.27 -6.52
N ILE A 178 -3.37 -8.60 -5.36
CA ILE A 178 -3.71 -9.25 -4.08
C ILE A 178 -5.11 -9.86 -4.15
N SER A 179 -6.07 -9.18 -4.78
CA SER A 179 -7.43 -9.68 -4.96
C SER A 179 -7.48 -10.91 -5.86
N ILE A 180 -6.74 -10.92 -6.98
CA ILE A 180 -6.64 -12.08 -7.87
C ILE A 180 -5.96 -13.26 -7.15
N ILE A 181 -4.87 -13.03 -6.42
CA ILE A 181 -4.19 -14.07 -5.64
C ILE A 181 -5.13 -14.64 -4.58
N ALA A 182 -5.93 -13.79 -3.92
CA ALA A 182 -6.86 -14.23 -2.89
C ALA A 182 -8.05 -15.00 -3.46
N ALA A 183 -8.74 -14.46 -4.47
CA ALA A 183 -10.08 -14.89 -4.88
C ALA A 183 -10.33 -14.96 -6.39
N GLY A 184 -9.27 -14.83 -7.22
CA GLY A 184 -9.38 -14.94 -8.67
C GLY A 184 -10.05 -16.25 -9.08
N ASP A 185 -11.03 -16.15 -9.98
CA ASP A 185 -11.98 -17.22 -10.23
C ASP A 185 -11.50 -18.33 -11.17
N GLY A 186 -10.37 -18.08 -11.83
CA GLY A 186 -9.78 -18.98 -12.81
C GLY A 186 -10.16 -18.68 -14.25
N SER A 187 -10.80 -17.55 -14.57
CA SER A 187 -11.01 -17.08 -15.94
C SER A 187 -9.68 -16.85 -16.67
N ILE A 188 -8.68 -16.34 -15.95
CA ILE A 188 -7.28 -16.18 -16.34
C ILE A 188 -6.38 -16.79 -15.25
N ASN A 189 -6.57 -16.41 -13.98
CA ASN A 189 -5.77 -16.87 -12.84
C ASN A 189 -6.67 -17.41 -11.73
N THR A 190 -6.28 -18.55 -11.15
CA THR A 190 -6.97 -19.12 -9.98
C THR A 190 -6.31 -18.66 -8.69
N GLY A 191 -7.07 -17.97 -7.85
CA GLY A 191 -6.65 -17.55 -6.51
C GLY A 191 -6.66 -18.69 -5.49
N VAL A 192 -6.34 -18.39 -4.24
CA VAL A 192 -6.34 -19.34 -3.13
C VAL A 192 -7.77 -19.79 -2.78
N ALA A 193 -8.74 -18.87 -2.83
CA ALA A 193 -10.14 -19.09 -2.51
C ALA A 193 -11.04 -18.62 -3.68
N PRO A 194 -11.01 -19.32 -4.83
CA PRO A 194 -11.65 -18.88 -6.07
C PRO A 194 -13.20 -18.83 -6.01
N ASP A 195 -13.81 -19.47 -5.02
CA ASP A 195 -15.27 -19.49 -4.83
C ASP A 195 -15.71 -18.59 -3.65
N ALA A 196 -14.80 -17.78 -3.09
CA ALA A 196 -15.09 -16.72 -2.14
C ALA A 196 -15.94 -15.60 -2.76
#